data_AF-S7TWV9-F1
#
_entry.id   AF-S7TWV9-F1
#
_cell.length_a   1.000
_cell.length_b   1.000
_cell.length_c   1.000
_cell.angle_alpha   90.00
_cell.angle_beta   90.00
_cell.angle_gamma   90.00
#
_symmetry.space_group_name_H-M   'P 1'
#
loop_
_entity.id
_entity.type
_entity.pdbx_description
1 polymer ?
#
loop_
_entity_poly.entity_id
_entity_poly.type
_entity_poly.pdbx_seq_one_letter_code
_entity_poly.pdbx_strand_id
1 'polypeptide(L)'
;MIVDEIGREEDSEAVLEAANAGVSVWTTVHGRNIQDVWQRPTLGPVMEQKVFERFIELTNIPHPGSIRRILDAGGTVLYERAVVHR
;
A
#
# COMPACT_ATOMS: atom_id res chain seq x y z
N MET A 1 7.65 -12.85 -0.39
CA MET A 1 8.41 -11.96 -1.28
C MET A 1 8.45 -10.58 -0.65
N ILE A 2 9.62 -9.95 -0.60
CA ILE A 2 9.78 -8.57 -0.11
C ILE A 2 10.38 -7.77 -1.25
N VAL A 3 9.69 -6.72 -1.68
CA VAL A 3 10.09 -5.86 -2.80
C VAL A 3 10.04 -4.42 -2.34
N ASP A 4 11.06 -3.63 -2.64
CA ASP A 4 10.98 -2.19 -2.42
C ASP A 4 10.38 -1.52 -3.66
N GLU A 5 9.49 -0.57 -3.42
CA GLU A 5 8.81 0.31 -4.37
C GLU A 5 8.28 -0.38 -5.65
N ILE A 6 6.97 -0.59 -5.71
CA ILE A 6 6.28 -0.96 -6.96
C ILE A 6 5.69 0.27 -7.65
N GLY A 7 5.71 0.28 -8.98
CA GLY A 7 5.07 1.36 -9.74
C GLY A 7 4.95 1.12 -11.24
N ARG A 8 5.64 0.12 -11.78
CA ARG A 8 5.58 -0.26 -13.19
C ARG A 8 4.54 -1.35 -13.44
N GLU A 9 4.26 -1.58 -14.71
CA GLU A 9 3.31 -2.61 -15.12
C GLU A 9 3.86 -4.01 -14.81
N GLU A 10 5.16 -4.23 -15.04
CA GLU A 10 5.82 -5.51 -14.78
C GLU A 10 5.86 -5.84 -13.27
N ASP A 11 5.99 -4.83 -12.41
CA ASP A 11 5.91 -5.02 -10.95
C ASP A 11 4.53 -5.55 -10.54
N SER A 12 3.49 -5.05 -11.21
CA SER A 12 2.09 -5.36 -10.92
C SER A 12 1.75 -6.79 -11.32
N GLU A 13 2.24 -7.21 -12.49
CA GLU A 13 2.16 -8.61 -12.93
C GLU A 13 2.87 -9.55 -11.97
N ALA A 14 4.10 -9.21 -11.56
CA ALA A 14 4.89 -10.03 -10.63
C ALA A 14 4.21 -10.16 -9.25
N VAL A 15 3.61 -9.09 -8.73
CA VAL A 15 2.84 -9.13 -7.48
C VAL A 15 1.61 -10.03 -7.60
N LEU A 16 0.87 -9.92 -8.71
CA LEU A 16 -0.32 -10.75 -8.97
C LEU A 16 0.04 -12.22 -9.10
N GLU A 17 1.12 -12.56 -9.81
CA GLU A 17 1.61 -13.93 -9.92
C GLU A 17 2.00 -14.51 -8.56
N ALA A 18 2.80 -13.76 -7.79
CA ALA A 18 3.21 -14.20 -6.45
C ALA A 18 2.01 -14.44 -5.53
N ALA A 19 1.02 -13.55 -5.55
CA ALA A 19 -0.21 -13.70 -4.78
C ALA A 19 -0.99 -14.96 -5.18
N ASN A 20 -1.16 -15.20 -6.48
CA ASN A 20 -1.85 -16.38 -7.01
C ASN A 20 -1.11 -17.69 -6.69
N ALA A 21 0.22 -17.64 -6.57
CA ALA A 21 1.05 -18.76 -6.13
C ALA A 21 0.98 -19.02 -4.61
N GLY A 22 0.19 -18.24 -3.86
CA GLY A 22 0.08 -18.35 -2.40
C GLY A 22 1.27 -17.76 -1.64
N VAL A 23 2.08 -16.92 -2.30
CA VAL A 23 3.23 -16.27 -1.67
C VAL A 23 2.79 -15.00 -0.96
N SER A 24 3.13 -14.86 0.32
CA SER A 24 2.92 -13.61 1.04
C SER A 24 3.83 -12.50 0.49
N VAL A 25 3.25 -11.36 0.10
CA VAL A 25 3.97 -10.23 -0.51
C VAL A 25 3.98 -9.04 0.45
N TRP A 26 5.16 -8.43 0.61
CA TRP A 26 5.35 -7.15 1.30
C TRP A 26 6.03 -6.18 0.34
N THR A 27 5.46 -4.99 0.19
CA THR A 27 6.04 -3.97 -0.66
C THR A 27 5.69 -2.55 -0.23
N THR A 28 6.41 -1.58 -0.78
CA THR A 28 6.22 -0.16 -0.57
C THR A 28 5.74 0.49 -1.86
N VAL A 29 5.07 1.64 -1.73
CA VAL A 29 4.68 2.47 -2.86
C VAL A 29 4.73 3.92 -2.43
N HIS A 30 5.30 4.78 -3.28
CA HIS A 30 5.25 6.22 -3.05
C HIS A 30 3.93 6.80 -3.55
N GLY A 31 3.16 7.43 -2.67
CA GLY A 31 1.91 8.11 -3.01
C GLY A 31 1.57 9.19 -2.00
N ARG A 32 0.70 10.13 -2.38
CA ARG A 32 0.25 11.20 -1.47
C ARG A 32 -0.76 10.72 -0.44
N ASN A 33 -1.55 9.73 -0.81
CA ASN A 33 -2.52 9.03 0.01
C ASN A 33 -2.90 7.72 -0.72
N ILE A 34 -3.70 6.87 -0.07
CA ILE A 34 -4.10 5.58 -0.65
C ILE A 34 -4.97 5.74 -1.90
N GLN A 35 -5.80 6.79 -2.00
CA GLN A 35 -6.62 7.05 -3.18
C GLN A 35 -5.77 7.38 -4.42
N ASP A 36 -4.68 8.13 -4.26
CA ASP A 36 -3.70 8.41 -5.32
C ASP A 36 -3.07 7.11 -5.86
N VAL A 37 -2.79 6.15 -4.98
CA VAL A 37 -2.25 4.84 -5.37
C VAL A 37 -3.28 4.02 -6.14
N TRP A 38 -4.54 4.00 -5.67
CA TRP A 38 -5.63 3.27 -6.32
C TRP A 38 -5.93 3.76 -7.75
N GLN A 39 -5.76 5.05 -8.01
CA GLN A 39 -6.05 5.64 -9.32
C GLN A 39 -4.91 5.47 -10.33
N ARG A 40 -3.76 4.90 -9.94
CA ARG A 40 -2.65 4.69 -10.87
C ARG A 40 -2.97 3.56 -11.83
N PRO A 41 -2.81 3.75 -13.15
CA PRO A 41 -3.10 2.71 -14.14
C PRO A 41 -2.34 1.40 -13.89
N THR A 42 -1.10 1.48 -13.40
CA THR A 42 -0.28 0.30 -13.11
C THR A 42 -0.73 -0.43 -11.85
N LEU A 43 -1.11 0.29 -10.79
CA LEU A 43 -1.39 -0.30 -9.47
C LEU A 43 -2.88 -0.53 -9.19
N GLY A 44 -3.77 0.23 -9.82
CA GLY A 44 -5.23 0.10 -9.67
C GLY A 44 -5.72 -1.34 -9.82
N PRO A 45 -5.35 -2.07 -10.88
CA PRO A 45 -5.72 -3.47 -11.06
C PRO A 45 -5.26 -4.38 -9.92
N VAL A 46 -4.04 -4.18 -9.41
CA VAL A 46 -3.51 -4.98 -8.27
C VAL A 46 -4.35 -4.76 -7.02
N MET A 47 -4.76 -3.52 -6.77
CA MET A 47 -5.56 -3.17 -5.61
C MET A 47 -7.01 -3.66 -5.73
N GLU A 48 -7.59 -3.63 -6.93
CA GLU A 48 -8.94 -4.14 -7.21
C GLU A 48 -9.05 -5.66 -6.99
N GLN A 49 -7.98 -6.39 -7.28
CA GLN A 49 -7.89 -7.84 -7.03
C GLN A 49 -7.79 -8.19 -5.53
N LYS A 50 -7.73 -7.19 -4.63
CA LYS A 50 -7.65 -7.35 -3.17
C LYS A 50 -6.52 -8.29 -2.73
N VAL A 51 -5.41 -8.27 -3.47
CA VAL A 51 -4.19 -9.03 -3.15
C VAL A 51 -3.62 -8.62 -1.79
N PHE A 52 -3.75 -7.34 -1.44
CA PHE A 52 -3.26 -6.81 -0.18
C PHE A 52 -4.38 -6.74 0.87
N GLU A 53 -4.13 -7.38 2.02
CA GLU A 53 -5.07 -7.40 3.15
C GLU A 53 -4.94 -6.18 4.07
N ARG A 54 -3.77 -5.52 4.02
CA ARG A 54 -3.40 -4.43 4.91
C ARG A 54 -2.60 -3.38 4.15
N PHE A 55 -2.93 -2.12 4.42
CA PHE A 55 -2.17 -0.97 3.96
C PHE A 55 -1.68 -0.19 5.17
N ILE A 56 -0.37 0.08 5.21
CA ILE A 56 0.24 0.86 6.27
C ILE A 56 0.72 2.17 5.65
N GLU A 57 0.06 3.25 6.03
CA GLU A 57 0.45 4.57 5.58
C GLU A 57 1.41 5.22 6.57
N LEU A 58 2.60 5.57 6.07
CA LEU A 58 3.65 6.19 6.86
C LEU A 58 3.64 7.71 6.69
N THR A 59 4.08 8.39 7.73
CA THR A 59 4.32 9.83 7.77
C THR A 59 5.67 10.12 8.41
N ASN A 60 6.18 11.34 8.20
CA ASN A 60 7.37 11.85 8.87
C ASN A 60 7.05 12.63 10.15
N ILE A 61 5.79 12.65 10.60
CA ILE A 61 5.37 13.34 11.82
C ILE A 61 5.02 12.31 12.91
N PRO A 62 5.63 12.39 14.11
CA PRO A 62 6.65 13.35 14.53
C PRO A 62 8.07 13.07 14.00
N HIS A 63 8.32 11.87 13.46
CA HIS A 63 9.60 11.52 12.83
C HIS A 63 9.36 10.56 11.64
N PRO A 64 10.33 10.40 10.70
CA PRO A 64 10.25 9.43 9.61
C PRO A 64 9.87 8.02 10.08
N GLY A 65 9.01 7.34 9.32
CA GLY A 65 8.52 6.00 9.63
C GLY A 65 7.39 5.95 10.67
N SER A 66 6.84 7.09 11.08
CA SER A 66 5.67 7.12 11.96
C SER A 66 4.44 6.57 11.23
N ILE A 67 3.69 5.66 11.86
CA ILE A 67 2.44 5.15 11.28
C ILE A 67 1.35 6.22 11.41
N ARG A 68 0.82 6.65 10.26
CA ARG A 68 -0.32 7.57 10.17
C ARG A 68 -1.63 6.81 10.25
N ARG A 69 -1.79 5.80 9.38
CA ARG A 69 -3.00 4.98 9.26
C ARG A 69 -2.68 3.53 8.97
N ILE A 70 -3.56 2.64 9.43
CA ILE A 70 -3.62 1.25 8.96
C ILE A 70 -5.01 1.04 8.38
N LEU A 71 -5.08 0.51 7.17
CA LEU A 71 -6.32 0.22 6.47
C LEU A 71 -6.45 -1.28 6.17
N ASP A 72 -7.68 -1.77 6.06
CA ASP A 72 -7.96 -3.10 5.53
C ASP A 72 -7.98 -3.14 3.99
N ALA A 73 -8.22 -4.33 3.42
CA ALA A 73 -8.32 -4.55 1.97
C ALA A 73 -9.39 -3.68 1.28
N GLY A 74 -10.41 -3.24 2.00
CA GLY A 74 -11.48 -2.36 1.49
C GLY A 74 -11.18 -0.87 1.62
N GLY A 75 -10.04 -0.50 2.22
CA GLY A 75 -9.71 0.88 2.53
C GLY A 75 -10.40 1.41 3.80
N THR A 76 -11.00 0.53 4.61
CA THR A 76 -11.53 0.91 5.92
C THR A 76 -10.38 1.20 6.87
N VAL A 77 -10.43 2.35 7.54
CA VAL A 77 -9.42 2.72 8.54
C VAL A 77 -9.60 1.85 9.80
N LEU A 78 -8.58 1.07 10.12
CA LEU A 78 -8.51 0.25 11.34
C LEU A 78 -7.76 0.97 12.48
N TYR A 79 -6.85 1.86 12.11
CA TYR A 79 -6.08 2.68 13.03
C TYR A 79 -5.77 4.02 12.36
N GLU A 80 -5.90 5.11 13.11
CA GLU A 80 -5.45 6.43 12.69
C GLU A 80 -4.85 7.18 13.88
N ARG A 81 -3.69 7.77 13.64
CA ARG A 81 -3.04 8.67 14.60
C ARG A 81 -3.39 10.10 14.23
N ALA A 82 -3.99 10.83 15.17
CA ALA A 82 -4.18 12.27 15.04
C ALA A 82 -2.81 12.95 14.92
N VAL A 83 -2.49 13.46 13.74
CA VAL A 83 -1.26 14.21 13.49
C VAL A 83 -1.53 15.68 13.84
N VAL A 84 -1.24 16.06 15.08
CA VAL A 84 -1.32 17.46 15.51
C VAL A 84 -0.27 18.24 14.71
N HIS A 85 -0.69 19.03 13.74
CA HIS A 85 0.18 20.03 13.13
C HIS A 85 0.52 21.07 14.21
N ARG A 86 1.82 21.25 14.47
CA ARG A 86 2.30 22.40 15.24
C ARG A 86 2.35 23.64 14.37
#